data_AF-A0A6M6JA17-F1
#
_entry.id   AF-A0A6M6JA17-F1
#
_cell.length_a   1.000
_cell.length_b   1.000
_cell.length_c   1.000
_cell.angle_alpha   90.00
_cell.angle_beta   90.00
_cell.angle_gamma   90.00
#
_symmetry.space_group_name_H-M   'P 1'
#
loop_
_entity.id
_entity.type
_entity.pdbx_description
1 polymer ?
#
loop_
_entity_poly.entity_id
_entity_poly.type
_entity_poly.pdbx_seq_one_letter_code
_entity_poly.pdbx_strand_id
1 'polypeptide(L)'
;MAVSVCTVELLRPGSDLVRLLEGGGPADLLVACDDAPATAPAPLGVLGVADAVLLDDLDDADLEDDDEDDDEGDDRDALRRRAAELGLPDLAVHRLGLRTPLPPTAEADLVAAISELVGFDPEPGLYLLGPAVEPGRAGVERAVVDRAVQRVAQVYGIPLLRYRCHELTVVDAG
;
A
#
# COMPACT_ATOMS: atom_id res chain seq x y z
N MET A 1 15.17 0.49 4.54
CA MET A 1 13.93 -0.23 4.20
C MET A 1 12.71 0.59 4.60
N ALA A 2 11.71 0.65 3.73
CA ALA A 2 10.42 1.29 3.99
C ALA A 2 9.27 0.28 3.98
N VAL A 3 8.20 0.58 4.73
CA VAL A 3 6.97 -0.22 4.79
C VAL A 3 5.77 0.68 4.56
N SER A 4 4.87 0.26 3.66
CA SER A 4 3.63 0.97 3.32
C SER A 4 2.42 0.03 3.36
N VAL A 5 1.24 0.59 3.57
CA VAL A 5 0.00 -0.19 3.51
C VAL A 5 -0.28 -0.63 2.06
N CYS A 6 -0.12 0.29 1.10
CA CYS A 6 -0.47 0.09 -0.31
C CYS A 6 0.36 1.00 -1.22
N THR A 7 0.39 0.74 -2.53
CA THR A 7 1.31 1.43 -3.45
C THR A 7 0.94 2.91 -3.65
N VAL A 8 -0.33 3.27 -3.42
CA VAL A 8 -0.80 4.65 -3.54
C VAL A 8 -0.09 5.63 -2.60
N GLU A 9 0.50 5.17 -1.49
CA GLU A 9 1.30 6.03 -0.61
C GLU A 9 2.63 6.45 -1.25
N LEU A 10 3.21 5.62 -2.11
CA LEU A 10 4.39 5.94 -2.92
C LEU A 10 4.01 6.83 -4.11
N LEU A 11 2.97 6.45 -4.85
CA LEU A 11 2.62 7.05 -6.13
C LEU A 11 1.93 8.43 -6.02
N ARG A 12 1.57 8.85 -4.81
CA ARG A 12 0.88 10.12 -4.61
C ARG A 12 1.80 11.31 -4.90
N PRO A 13 1.32 12.35 -5.62
CA PRO A 13 2.07 13.59 -5.78
C PRO A 13 2.46 14.21 -4.44
N GLY A 14 3.73 14.57 -4.29
CA GLY A 14 4.27 15.14 -3.06
C GLY A 14 4.43 14.13 -1.91
N SER A 15 4.43 12.83 -2.20
CA SER A 15 4.64 11.77 -1.20
C SER A 15 5.89 12.03 -0.35
N ASP A 16 5.69 12.11 0.97
CA ASP A 16 6.78 12.21 1.93
C ASP A 16 7.66 10.96 1.93
N LEU A 17 7.07 9.80 1.59
CA LEU A 17 7.80 8.56 1.40
C LEU A 17 8.82 8.68 0.27
N VAL A 18 8.43 9.21 -0.90
CA VAL A 18 9.35 9.45 -2.02
C VAL A 18 10.46 10.41 -1.59
N ARG A 19 10.13 11.53 -0.94
CA ARG A 19 11.11 12.52 -0.50
C ARG A 19 12.17 11.95 0.45
N LEU A 20 11.78 11.01 1.32
CA LEU A 20 12.70 10.36 2.25
C LEU A 20 13.54 9.27 1.57
N LEU A 21 13.02 8.65 0.50
CA LEU A 21 13.75 7.65 -0.28
C LEU A 21 14.72 8.30 -1.29
N GLU A 22 14.39 9.44 -1.90
CA GLU A 22 15.25 10.14 -2.87
C GLU A 22 16.60 10.58 -2.29
N GLY A 23 16.66 10.81 -0.98
CA GLY A 23 17.89 11.17 -0.27
C GLY A 23 18.69 9.98 0.27
N GLY A 24 18.11 8.77 0.19
CA GLY A 24 18.72 7.52 0.64
C GLY A 24 19.42 6.79 -0.49
N GLY A 25 20.38 5.92 -0.16
CA GLY A 25 20.96 4.99 -1.14
C GLY A 25 19.94 3.93 -1.59
N PRO A 26 20.42 2.76 -2.06
CA PRO A 26 19.55 1.63 -2.40
C PRO A 26 18.58 1.32 -1.26
N ALA A 27 17.31 1.10 -1.59
CA ALA A 27 16.26 0.90 -0.59
C ALA A 27 15.27 -0.18 -1.02
N ASP A 28 14.82 -0.96 -0.04
CA ASP A 28 13.67 -1.85 -0.18
C ASP A 28 12.39 -1.16 0.30
N LEU A 29 11.29 -1.34 -0.44
CA LEU A 29 9.93 -0.99 -0.07
C LEU A 29 9.09 -2.26 0.05
N LEU A 30 8.55 -2.53 1.23
CA LEU A 30 7.52 -3.55 1.45
C LEU A 30 6.13 -2.92 1.39
N VAL A 31 5.27 -3.48 0.54
CA VAL A 31 3.86 -3.11 0.40
C VAL A 31 3.00 -4.22 1.02
N ALA A 32 2.21 -3.87 2.04
CA ALA A 32 1.44 -4.83 2.82
C ALA A 32 0.27 -5.44 2.02
N CYS A 33 -0.53 -4.58 1.40
CA CYS A 33 -1.70 -4.95 0.64
C CYS A 33 -1.54 -4.61 -0.83
N ASP A 34 -2.09 -5.45 -1.70
CA ASP A 34 -2.32 -5.04 -3.08
C ASP A 34 -3.43 -4.00 -3.16
N ASP A 35 -3.29 -3.09 -4.11
CA ASP A 35 -4.35 -2.14 -4.40
C ASP A 35 -5.55 -2.92 -4.93
N ALA A 36 -6.72 -2.73 -4.31
CA ALA A 36 -7.94 -3.30 -4.85
C ALA A 36 -8.10 -2.80 -6.30
N PRO A 37 -8.49 -3.66 -7.26
CA PRO A 37 -8.79 -3.20 -8.60
C PRO A 37 -9.82 -2.07 -8.47
N ALA A 38 -9.50 -0.93 -9.07
CA ALA A 38 -10.38 0.23 -9.01
C ALA A 38 -11.73 -0.19 -9.61
N THR A 39 -12.69 -0.54 -8.77
CA THR A 39 -14.07 -0.73 -9.22
C THR A 39 -14.44 0.59 -9.84
N ALA A 40 -14.77 0.58 -11.14
CA ALA A 40 -15.09 1.79 -11.88
C ALA A 40 -15.97 2.69 -11.01
N PRO A 41 -15.67 4.00 -10.89
CA PRO A 41 -16.46 4.88 -10.04
C PRO A 41 -17.91 4.68 -10.45
N ALA A 42 -18.75 4.27 -9.49
CA ALA A 42 -20.18 4.19 -9.72
C ALA A 42 -20.59 5.50 -10.40
N PRO A 43 -21.30 5.46 -11.54
CA PRO A 43 -21.64 6.69 -12.24
C PRO A 43 -22.28 7.62 -11.21
N LEU A 44 -21.73 8.82 -11.08
CA LEU A 44 -22.28 9.86 -10.22
C LEU A 44 -23.73 10.07 -10.65
N GLY A 45 -24.64 9.42 -9.93
CA GLY A 45 -26.07 9.56 -10.13
C GLY A 45 -26.41 11.00 -9.81
N VAL A 46 -26.56 11.81 -10.85
CA VAL A 46 -27.31 13.06 -10.73
C VAL A 46 -28.65 12.65 -10.11
N LEU A 47 -28.94 13.12 -8.90
CA LEU A 47 -30.25 12.99 -8.27
C LEU A 47 -31.25 13.84 -9.07
N GLY A 48 -31.59 13.34 -10.25
CA GLY A 48 -32.69 13.77 -11.09
C GLY A 48 -33.92 12.97 -10.68
N VAL A 49 -34.94 13.68 -10.23
CA VAL A 49 -36.24 13.14 -9.86
C VAL A 49 -36.87 12.44 -11.08
N ALA A 50 -37.42 11.25 -10.85
CA ALA A 50 -38.26 10.42 -11.73
C ALA A 50 -37.51 9.59 -12.79
N ASP A 51 -37.43 8.27 -12.63
CA ASP A 51 -38.44 7.29 -13.04
C ASP A 51 -37.89 5.87 -12.77
N ALA A 52 -38.64 5.07 -12.02
CA ALA A 52 -38.22 3.71 -11.66
C ALA A 52 -38.74 2.74 -12.72
N VAL A 53 -37.87 2.31 -13.63
CA VAL A 53 -38.16 1.21 -14.55
C VAL A 53 -37.33 0.01 -14.14
N LEU A 54 -38.06 -1.07 -13.85
CA LEU A 54 -37.62 -2.41 -13.47
C LEU A 54 -36.67 -3.01 -14.51
N LEU A 55 -35.60 -3.67 -14.05
CA LEU A 55 -34.88 -4.68 -14.82
C LEU A 55 -34.96 -6.00 -14.03
N ASP A 56 -35.80 -6.89 -14.54
CA ASP A 56 -35.99 -8.28 -14.15
C ASP A 56 -35.55 -9.10 -15.37
N ASP A 57 -34.42 -9.79 -15.28
CA ASP A 57 -33.97 -10.96 -16.07
C ASP A 57 -32.45 -11.12 -15.91
N LEU A 58 -32.03 -11.87 -14.88
CA LEU A 58 -30.70 -12.48 -14.84
C LEU A 58 -30.85 -13.92 -15.31
N ASP A 59 -30.65 -14.10 -16.61
CA ASP A 59 -30.50 -15.40 -17.28
C ASP A 59 -29.12 -15.98 -16.95
N ASP A 60 -29.14 -17.30 -16.83
CA ASP A 60 -28.11 -18.26 -16.49
C ASP A 60 -26.98 -18.20 -17.53
N ALA A 61 -25.82 -17.68 -17.15
CA ALA A 61 -24.62 -17.75 -17.98
C ALA A 61 -23.49 -18.39 -17.16
N ASP A 62 -23.10 -19.56 -17.65
CA ASP A 62 -22.00 -20.41 -17.21
C ASP A 62 -20.84 -19.62 -16.61
N LEU A 63 -20.58 -19.86 -15.32
CA LEU A 63 -19.31 -19.53 -14.69
C LEU A 63 -18.25 -20.46 -15.29
N GLU A 64 -17.74 -20.12 -16.46
CA GLU A 64 -16.46 -20.66 -16.92
C GLU A 64 -15.42 -20.24 -15.87
N ASP A 65 -14.71 -21.23 -15.30
CA ASP A 65 -13.56 -21.04 -14.43
C ASP A 65 -12.58 -20.09 -15.14
N ASP A 66 -12.59 -18.82 -14.72
CA ASP A 66 -11.59 -17.84 -15.09
C ASP A 66 -10.34 -18.25 -14.30
N ASP A 67 -9.49 -19.05 -14.93
CA ASP A 67 -8.11 -19.26 -14.53
C ASP A 67 -7.41 -17.88 -14.62
N GLU A 68 -7.59 -17.03 -13.61
CA GLU A 68 -6.91 -15.73 -13.39
C GLU A 68 -5.41 -15.96 -13.07
N ASP A 69 -4.68 -16.67 -13.93
CA ASP A 69 -3.25 -16.85 -13.83
C ASP A 69 -2.56 -15.96 -14.89
N ASP A 70 -1.89 -14.87 -14.44
CA ASP A 70 -0.71 -14.17 -15.02
C ASP A 70 -0.68 -12.61 -15.14
N ASP A 71 -1.53 -11.83 -14.45
CA ASP A 71 -1.36 -10.34 -14.46
C ASP A 71 -0.40 -9.77 -13.38
N GLU A 72 0.06 -10.58 -12.42
CA GLU A 72 0.98 -10.12 -11.36
C GLU A 72 2.33 -9.61 -11.88
N GLY A 73 2.75 -10.08 -13.07
CA GLY A 73 3.99 -9.68 -13.72
C GLY A 73 3.96 -8.23 -14.24
N ASP A 74 2.86 -7.79 -14.82
CA ASP A 74 2.73 -6.45 -15.41
C ASP A 74 2.66 -5.37 -14.33
N ASP A 75 1.94 -5.62 -13.24
CA ASP A 75 1.79 -4.68 -12.13
C ASP A 75 3.09 -4.38 -11.40
N ARG A 76 3.97 -5.38 -11.24
CA ARG A 76 5.29 -5.20 -10.62
C ARG A 76 6.20 -4.34 -11.49
N ASP A 77 6.20 -4.60 -12.80
CA ASP A 77 7.04 -3.87 -13.74
C ASP A 77 6.51 -2.45 -13.98
N ALA A 78 5.19 -2.25 -13.94
CA ALA A 78 4.56 -0.94 -13.94
C ALA A 78 4.95 -0.11 -12.71
N LEU A 79 4.89 -0.69 -11.50
CA LEU A 79 5.26 0.01 -10.27
C LEU A 79 6.75 0.40 -10.24
N ARG A 80 7.65 -0.49 -10.69
CA ARG A 80 9.08 -0.15 -10.84
C ARG A 80 9.29 0.99 -11.82
N ARG A 81 8.59 0.98 -12.96
CA ARG A 81 8.68 2.06 -13.96
C ARG A 81 8.25 3.39 -13.36
N ARG A 82 7.15 3.40 -12.61
CA ARG A 82 6.68 4.60 -11.89
C ARG A 82 7.65 5.05 -10.80
N ALA A 83 8.23 4.13 -10.03
CA ALA A 83 9.26 4.47 -9.05
C ALA A 83 10.49 5.12 -9.72
N ALA A 84 10.93 4.62 -10.88
CA ALA A 84 12.01 5.23 -11.65
C ALA A 84 11.64 6.64 -12.16
N GLU A 85 10.41 6.86 -12.62
CA GLU A 85 9.89 8.19 -12.98
C GLU A 85 9.88 9.17 -11.79
N LEU A 86 9.73 8.65 -10.57
CA LEU A 86 9.81 9.38 -9.30
C LEU A 86 11.25 9.56 -8.79
N GLY A 87 12.28 9.23 -9.59
CA GLY A 87 13.67 9.39 -9.19
C GLY A 87 14.21 8.27 -8.29
N LEU A 88 13.52 7.13 -8.21
CA LEU A 88 13.89 5.98 -7.39
C LEU A 88 14.20 4.73 -8.25
N PRO A 89 15.21 4.78 -9.15
CA PRO A 89 15.49 3.70 -10.09
C PRO A 89 15.99 2.41 -9.43
N ASP A 90 16.61 2.52 -8.26
CA ASP A 90 17.19 1.40 -7.50
C ASP A 90 16.26 0.90 -6.39
N LEU A 91 14.98 1.31 -6.38
CA LEU A 91 14.01 0.87 -5.39
C LEU A 91 13.59 -0.58 -5.65
N ALA A 92 13.94 -1.47 -4.73
CA ALA A 92 13.43 -2.83 -4.72
C ALA A 92 12.06 -2.87 -4.05
N VAL A 93 11.01 -3.27 -4.79
CA VAL A 93 9.65 -3.35 -4.26
C VAL A 93 9.26 -4.80 -4.00
N HIS A 94 8.81 -5.06 -2.78
CA HIS A 94 8.34 -6.35 -2.29
C HIS A 94 6.86 -6.23 -1.92
N ARG A 95 6.04 -7.21 -2.29
CA ARG A 95 4.60 -7.23 -1.99
C ARG A 95 4.30 -8.43 -1.12
N LEU A 96 3.51 -8.23 -0.07
CA LEU A 96 3.10 -9.30 0.83
C LEU A 96 1.79 -9.97 0.39
N GLY A 97 1.02 -9.31 -0.48
CA GLY A 97 -0.24 -9.86 -1.01
C GLY A 97 -1.36 -10.01 0.02
N LEU A 98 -1.34 -9.19 1.08
CA LEU A 98 -2.41 -9.24 2.08
C LEU A 98 -3.68 -8.59 1.54
N ARG A 99 -4.82 -9.14 1.95
CA ARG A 99 -6.14 -8.62 1.56
C ARG A 99 -6.35 -7.19 2.03
N THR A 100 -7.07 -6.42 1.22
CA THR A 100 -7.59 -5.10 1.57
C THR A 100 -9.06 -5.22 2.02
N PRO A 101 -9.47 -4.65 3.17
CA PRO A 101 -8.64 -3.90 4.12
C PRO A 101 -7.72 -4.81 4.94
N LEU A 102 -6.56 -4.28 5.34
CA LEU A 102 -5.55 -5.03 6.09
C LEU A 102 -6.13 -5.55 7.42
N PRO A 103 -6.14 -6.88 7.69
CA PRO A 103 -6.75 -7.41 8.89
C PRO A 103 -5.91 -7.07 10.13
N PRO A 104 -6.53 -6.90 11.31
CA PRO A 104 -5.82 -6.56 12.55
C PRO A 104 -4.85 -7.65 13.02
N THR A 105 -5.00 -8.87 12.50
CA THR A 105 -4.16 -10.05 12.77
C THR A 105 -2.90 -10.11 11.90
N ALA A 106 -2.77 -9.26 10.88
CA ALA A 106 -1.64 -9.26 9.94
C ALA A 106 -0.30 -8.84 10.54
N GLU A 107 -0.26 -8.39 11.80
CA GLU A 107 0.97 -7.94 12.45
C GLU A 107 2.07 -9.02 12.41
N ALA A 108 1.72 -10.29 12.63
CA ALA A 108 2.70 -11.39 12.63
C ALA A 108 3.33 -11.61 11.25
N ASP A 109 2.51 -11.57 10.20
CA ASP A 109 2.97 -11.75 8.82
C ASP A 109 3.86 -10.58 8.38
N LEU A 110 3.48 -9.35 8.75
CA LEU A 110 4.32 -8.17 8.53
C LEU A 110 5.65 -8.25 9.27
N VAL A 111 5.64 -8.67 10.55
CA VAL A 111 6.89 -8.85 11.30
C VAL A 111 7.78 -9.88 10.63
N ALA A 112 7.22 -11.01 10.18
CA ALA A 112 7.97 -12.04 9.47
C ALA A 112 8.61 -11.50 8.18
N ALA A 113 7.81 -10.85 7.32
CA ALA A 113 8.28 -10.29 6.06
C ALA A 113 9.34 -9.19 6.25
N ILE A 114 9.14 -8.29 7.21
CA ILE A 114 10.13 -7.25 7.52
C ILE A 114 11.41 -7.89 8.06
N SER A 115 11.30 -8.90 8.93
CA SER A 115 12.45 -9.61 9.49
C SER A 115 13.27 -10.34 8.44
N GLU A 116 12.61 -10.90 7.42
CA GLU A 116 13.27 -11.53 6.28
C GLU A 116 14.10 -10.53 5.47
N LEU A 117 13.52 -9.35 5.17
CA LEU A 117 14.19 -8.30 4.41
C LEU A 117 15.32 -7.61 5.19
N VAL A 118 15.13 -7.42 6.50
CA VAL A 118 16.17 -6.87 7.38
C VAL A 118 17.34 -7.84 7.55
N GLY A 119 17.07 -9.14 7.55
CA GLY A 119 18.06 -10.18 7.80
C GLY A 119 18.42 -10.32 9.29
N PHE A 120 19.24 -11.32 9.61
CA PHE A 120 19.61 -11.63 11.00
C PHE A 120 20.63 -10.64 11.61
N ASP A 121 21.50 -10.07 10.78
CA ASP A 121 22.54 -9.11 11.19
C ASP A 121 22.50 -7.89 10.24
N PRO A 122 21.63 -6.91 10.53
CA PRO A 122 21.41 -5.79 9.63
C PRO A 122 22.67 -4.93 9.49
N GLU A 123 22.97 -4.51 8.27
CA GLU A 123 24.13 -3.68 7.99
C GLU A 123 24.10 -2.35 8.77
N PRO A 124 25.25 -1.86 9.26
CA PRO A 124 25.31 -0.55 9.90
C PRO A 124 24.81 0.55 8.97
N GLY A 125 23.91 1.40 9.49
CA GLY A 125 23.29 2.47 8.70
C GLY A 125 21.99 2.09 8.01
N LEU A 126 21.48 0.87 8.23
CA LEU A 126 20.10 0.54 7.90
C LEU A 126 19.13 1.39 8.74
N TYR A 127 18.13 1.96 8.08
CA TYR A 127 16.98 2.63 8.72
C TYR A 127 15.71 1.89 8.33
N LEU A 128 14.81 1.76 9.29
CA LEU A 128 13.45 1.29 9.03
C LEU A 128 12.53 2.52 8.93
N LEU A 129 11.76 2.61 7.87
CA LEU A 129 10.85 3.71 7.59
C LEU A 129 9.41 3.21 7.62
N GLY A 130 8.59 3.74 8.52
CA GLY A 130 7.18 3.37 8.67
C GLY A 130 6.24 4.58 8.62
N PRO A 131 4.94 4.36 8.43
CA PRO A 131 3.97 5.45 8.40
C PRO A 131 3.90 6.15 9.77
N ALA A 132 3.73 7.46 9.77
CA ALA A 132 3.34 8.20 10.96
C ALA A 132 1.88 7.89 11.30
N VAL A 133 1.64 7.50 12.56
CA VAL A 133 0.30 7.21 13.09
C VAL A 133 -0.09 8.34 14.03
N GLU A 134 -1.04 9.17 13.60
CA GLU A 134 -1.63 10.21 14.45
C GLU A 134 -2.84 9.65 15.21
N PRO A 135 -2.91 9.83 16.55
CA PRO A 135 -4.06 9.39 17.34
C PRO A 135 -5.37 9.97 16.81
N GLY A 136 -6.34 9.10 16.53
CA GLY A 136 -7.68 9.50 16.05
C GLY A 136 -7.78 9.84 14.56
N ARG A 137 -6.67 9.78 13.80
CA ARG A 137 -6.66 9.94 12.34
C ARG A 137 -6.17 8.70 11.60
N ALA A 138 -5.27 7.93 12.21
CA ALA A 138 -4.79 6.71 11.59
C ALA A 138 -5.88 5.64 11.48
N GLY A 139 -6.09 5.12 10.27
CA GLY A 139 -6.88 3.92 10.03
C GLY A 139 -6.27 2.68 10.70
N VAL A 140 -7.09 1.65 10.90
CA VAL A 140 -6.69 0.36 11.53
C VAL A 140 -5.47 -0.23 10.84
N GLU A 141 -5.40 -0.13 9.51
CA GLU A 141 -4.35 -0.68 8.67
C GLU A 141 -2.98 -0.07 9.00
N ARG A 142 -2.91 1.26 9.10
CA ARG A 142 -1.67 1.97 9.47
C ARG A 142 -1.24 1.64 10.90
N ALA A 143 -2.19 1.45 11.81
CA ALA A 143 -1.87 1.05 13.18
C ALA A 143 -1.29 -0.39 13.24
N VAL A 144 -1.71 -1.29 12.34
CA VAL A 144 -1.13 -2.63 12.23
C VAL A 144 0.31 -2.56 11.70
N VAL A 145 0.54 -1.83 10.59
CA VAL A 145 1.88 -1.63 10.03
C VAL A 145 2.81 -0.96 11.04
N ASP A 146 2.33 0.06 11.75
CA ASP A 146 3.08 0.75 12.80
C ASP A 146 3.56 -0.19 13.90
N ARG A 147 2.67 -1.03 14.43
CA ARG A 147 3.05 -2.02 15.47
C ARG A 147 4.12 -3.00 14.97
N ALA A 148 3.97 -3.51 13.74
CA ALA A 148 4.95 -4.41 13.15
C ALA A 148 6.32 -3.74 12.99
N VAL A 149 6.35 -2.53 12.45
CA VAL A 149 7.57 -1.74 12.23
C VAL A 149 8.25 -1.38 13.56
N GLN A 150 7.49 -0.93 14.57
CA GLN A 150 8.03 -0.64 15.91
C GLN A 150 8.66 -1.87 16.53
N ARG A 151 7.99 -3.02 16.42
CA ARG A 151 8.46 -4.28 16.98
C ARG A 151 9.77 -4.71 16.34
N VAL A 152 9.88 -4.69 15.02
CA VAL A 152 11.13 -5.02 14.32
C VAL A 152 12.24 -4.04 14.70
N ALA A 153 11.97 -2.73 14.64
CA ALA A 153 12.96 -1.72 15.02
C ALA A 153 13.52 -1.97 16.43
N GLN A 154 12.66 -2.33 17.39
CA GLN A 154 13.06 -2.66 18.75
C GLN A 154 13.89 -3.95 18.83
N VAL A 155 13.48 -5.01 18.13
CA VAL A 155 14.14 -6.32 18.17
C VAL A 155 15.54 -6.26 17.56
N TYR A 156 15.68 -5.60 16.41
CA TYR A 156 16.92 -5.52 15.65
C TYR A 156 17.79 -4.29 16.01
N GLY A 157 17.30 -3.40 16.88
CA GLY A 157 18.02 -2.18 17.27
C GLY A 157 18.19 -1.17 16.12
N ILE A 158 17.29 -1.19 15.14
CA ILE A 158 17.36 -0.37 13.94
C ILE A 158 16.66 0.98 14.18
N PRO A 159 17.27 2.12 13.82
CA PRO A 159 16.60 3.41 13.91
C PRO A 159 15.33 3.47 13.06
N LEU A 160 14.24 3.91 13.69
CA LEU A 160 12.93 4.05 13.06
C LEU A 160 12.66 5.51 12.66
N LEU A 161 12.47 5.74 11.36
CA LEU A 161 12.01 6.99 10.78
C LEU A 161 10.53 6.92 10.42
N ARG A 162 9.87 8.08 10.37
CA ARG A 162 8.44 8.20 10.09
C ARG A 162 8.19 9.10 8.90
N TYR A 163 7.42 8.62 7.92
CA TYR A 163 6.90 9.45 6.84
C TYR A 163 5.46 9.86 7.12
N ARG A 164 5.08 11.03 6.62
CA ARG A 164 3.72 11.55 6.73
C ARG A 164 2.83 10.93 5.64
N CYS A 165 1.72 10.35 6.07
CA CYS A 165 0.70 9.89 5.15
C CYS A 165 -0.25 11.07 4.81
N HIS A 166 -0.45 11.35 3.53
CA HIS A 166 -1.40 12.35 3.10
C HIS A 166 -2.82 11.76 3.07
N GLU A 167 -3.73 12.33 3.85
CA GLU A 167 -5.16 12.01 3.74
C GLU A 167 -5.76 12.72 2.53
N LEU A 168 -6.75 12.10 1.89
CA LEU A 168 -7.59 12.77 0.89
C LEU A 168 -8.47 13.79 1.63
N THR A 169 -8.12 15.07 1.55
CA THR A 169 -9.11 16.12 1.79
C THR A 169 -10.01 16.18 0.57
N VAL A 170 -11.26 15.74 0.70
CA VAL A 170 -12.30 16.05 -0.28
C VAL A 170 -12.42 17.58 -0.31
N VAL A 171 -12.05 18.19 -1.43
CA VAL A 171 -12.32 19.61 -1.66
C VAL A 171 -13.74 19.66 -2.21
N ASP A 172 -14.69 20.12 -1.41
CA ASP A 172 -16.03 20.43 -1.93
C ASP A 172 -15.86 21.45 -3.06
N ALA A 173 -16.35 21.10 -4.26
CA ALA A 173 -16.41 22.03 -5.37
C ALA A 173 -17.42 23.12 -5.00
N GLY A 174 -16.91 24.32 -4.69
CA GLY A 174 -17.71 25.51 -4.41
C GLY A 174 -18.37 26.11 -5.64
#